data_AF-A0A838D6Q5-F1
#
_entry.id   AF-A0A838D6Q5-F1
#
_cell.length_a   1.000
_cell.length_b   1.000
_cell.length_c   1.000
_cell.angle_alpha   90.00
_cell.angle_beta   90.00
_cell.angle_gamma   90.00
#
_symmetry.space_group_name_H-M   'P 1'
#
loop_
_entity.id
_entity.type
_entity.pdbx_description
1 polymer ?
#
loop_
_entity_poly.entity_id
_entity_poly.type
_entity_poly.pdbx_seq_one_letter_code
_entity_poly.pdbx_strand_id
1 'polypeptide(L)'
;MLQAGERVHVGGPHFEDFEIGQVFASPAMTLTGGHAALHQAIVGDRMGLSLDAGLSHAVTGRGEPMAHPNLVCDVSIGQSTEPTFRVRGNLFYR
;
A
#
# COMPACT_ATOMS: atom_id res chain seq x y z
N MET A 1 27.30 6.51 2.21
CA MET A 1 27.87 7.29 1.09
C MET A 1 28.17 6.29 -0.01
N LEU A 2 27.25 6.12 -0.97
CA LEU A 2 27.42 5.19 -2.11
C LEU A 2 28.59 5.70 -2.96
N GLN A 3 29.54 4.83 -3.30
CA GLN A 3 30.69 5.21 -4.13
C GLN A 3 30.25 5.39 -5.59
N ALA A 4 30.81 6.39 -6.26
CA ALA A 4 30.57 6.65 -7.67
C ALA A 4 31.06 5.46 -8.53
N GLY A 5 30.14 4.55 -8.87
CA GLY A 5 30.44 3.32 -9.61
C GLY A 5 29.45 2.17 -9.32
N GLU A 6 28.71 2.24 -8.22
CA GLU A 6 27.70 1.23 -7.87
C GLU A 6 26.45 1.40 -8.74
N ARG A 7 26.24 0.47 -9.67
CA ARG A 7 25.00 0.41 -10.46
C ARG A 7 23.91 -0.19 -9.58
N VAL A 8 22.94 0.63 -9.19
CA VAL A 8 21.72 0.13 -8.55
C VAL A 8 20.91 -0.63 -9.59
N HIS A 9 20.54 -1.87 -9.30
CA HIS A 9 19.61 -2.61 -10.15
C HIS A 9 18.24 -1.90 -10.11
N VAL A 10 17.85 -1.30 -11.23
CA VAL A 10 16.56 -0.62 -11.36
C VAL A 10 15.54 -1.61 -11.91
N GLY A 11 14.60 -2.04 -11.07
CA GLY A 11 13.45 -2.87 -11.43
C GLY A 11 13.23 -4.09 -10.53
N GLY A 12 12.05 -4.69 -10.62
CA GLY A 12 11.66 -5.89 -9.84
C GLY A 12 12.10 -7.21 -10.47
N PRO A 13 11.92 -8.34 -9.75
CA PRO A 13 12.29 -9.68 -10.19
C PRO A 13 11.55 -10.13 -11.46
N HIS A 14 12.14 -11.06 -12.23
CA HIS A 14 11.39 -11.89 -13.19
C HIS A 14 10.69 -13.05 -12.47
N PHE A 15 9.87 -13.82 -13.20
CA PHE A 15 9.18 -14.96 -12.62
C PHE A 15 10.15 -16.02 -12.07
N GLU A 16 11.21 -16.33 -12.81
CA GLU A 16 12.23 -17.30 -12.42
C GLU A 16 13.11 -16.86 -11.24
N ASP A 17 13.04 -15.59 -10.84
CA ASP A 17 13.80 -15.06 -9.70
C ASP A 17 13.04 -15.26 -8.36
N PHE A 18 11.81 -15.84 -8.39
CA PHE A 18 11.01 -16.12 -7.18
C PHE A 18 11.31 -17.48 -6.56
N GLU A 19 11.31 -17.52 -5.22
CA GLU A 19 11.44 -18.75 -4.43
C GLU A 19 10.22 -18.96 -3.51
N ILE A 20 9.83 -20.22 -3.31
CA ILE A 20 8.75 -20.56 -2.35
C ILE A 20 9.20 -20.16 -0.94
N GLY A 21 8.36 -19.37 -0.26
CA GLY A 21 8.66 -18.86 1.08
C GLY A 21 9.45 -17.55 1.09
N GLN A 22 9.75 -16.96 -0.07
CA GLN A 22 10.33 -15.63 -0.16
C GLN A 22 9.40 -14.59 0.46
N VAL A 23 9.97 -13.69 1.27
CA VAL A 23 9.25 -12.62 1.95
C VAL A 23 9.79 -11.28 1.46
N PHE A 24 8.87 -10.37 1.12
CA PHE A 24 9.17 -8.99 0.78
C PHE A 24 8.69 -8.07 1.89
N ALA A 25 9.41 -6.98 2.13
CA ALA A 25 9.07 -6.01 3.16
C ALA A 25 9.07 -4.61 2.56
N SER A 26 8.05 -3.83 2.92
CA SER A 26 7.92 -2.45 2.47
C SER A 26 8.02 -1.51 3.67
N PRO A 27 8.42 -0.24 3.47
CA PRO A 27 8.48 0.73 4.56
C PRO A 27 7.12 0.91 5.24
N ALA A 28 7.14 1.08 6.56
CA ALA A 28 5.93 1.41 7.30
C ALA A 28 5.41 2.79 6.88
N MET A 29 4.09 2.90 6.72
CA MET A 29 3.41 4.13 6.33
C MET A 29 2.29 4.44 7.34
N THR A 30 2.40 5.58 8.02
CA THR A 30 1.36 6.06 8.93
C THR A 30 0.20 6.66 8.12
N LEU A 31 -1.00 6.12 8.30
CA LEU A 31 -2.21 6.71 7.73
C LEU A 31 -2.55 8.03 8.45
N THR A 32 -3.01 9.00 7.68
CA THR A 32 -3.37 10.33 8.18
C THR A 32 -4.72 10.76 7.60
N GLY A 33 -5.32 11.80 8.17
CA GLY A 33 -6.53 12.40 7.64
C GLY A 33 -6.39 12.90 6.20
N GLY A 34 -5.17 13.28 5.77
CA GLY A 34 -4.92 13.67 4.38
C GLY A 34 -5.08 12.52 3.39
N HIS A 35 -4.60 11.31 3.75
CA HIS A 35 -4.82 10.11 2.94
C HIS A 35 -6.30 9.73 2.86
N ALA A 36 -7.02 9.85 3.99
CA ALA A 36 -8.46 9.62 4.03
C ALA A 36 -9.20 10.61 3.12
N ALA A 37 -8.94 11.92 3.24
CA ALA A 37 -9.59 12.94 2.41
C ALA A 37 -9.32 12.72 0.91
N LEU A 38 -8.08 12.39 0.53
CA LEU A 38 -7.73 12.13 -0.87
C LEU A 38 -8.43 10.89 -1.42
N HIS A 39 -8.43 9.79 -0.67
CA HIS A 39 -9.16 8.58 -1.05
C HIS A 39 -10.66 8.87 -1.22
N GLN A 40 -11.28 9.56 -0.25
CA GLN A 40 -12.70 9.96 -0.32
C GLN A 40 -13.00 10.78 -1.58
N ALA A 41 -12.14 11.74 -1.93
CA ALA A 41 -12.30 12.59 -3.11
C ALA A 41 -12.16 11.82 -4.43
N ILE A 42 -11.27 10.81 -4.49
CA ILE A 42 -11.01 10.06 -5.72
C ILE A 42 -12.08 8.98 -5.96
N VAL A 43 -12.41 8.19 -4.94
CA VAL A 43 -13.25 6.99 -5.12
C VAL A 43 -14.71 7.18 -4.69
N GLY A 44 -15.05 8.30 -4.04
CA GLY A 44 -16.41 8.59 -3.58
C GLY A 44 -16.83 7.72 -2.38
N ASP A 45 -16.19 7.96 -1.23
CA ASP A 45 -16.52 7.25 0.02
C ASP A 45 -17.91 7.65 0.56
N ARG A 46 -18.69 6.66 1.02
CA ARG A 46 -19.98 6.85 1.68
C ARG A 46 -20.12 6.04 2.97
N MET A 47 -19.04 5.43 3.47
CA MET A 47 -19.08 4.63 4.68
C MET A 47 -19.15 5.55 5.91
N GLY A 48 -20.28 5.57 6.60
CA GLY A 48 -20.50 6.50 7.72
C GLY A 48 -19.42 6.45 8.81
N LEU A 49 -18.90 5.26 9.13
CA LEU A 49 -17.86 5.09 10.15
C LEU A 49 -16.49 5.70 9.78
N SER A 50 -16.16 5.84 8.50
CA SER A 50 -14.92 6.51 8.06
C SER A 50 -15.09 8.00 7.81
N LEU A 51 -16.33 8.48 7.70
CA LEU A 51 -16.67 9.87 7.43
C LEU A 51 -16.97 10.68 8.69
N ASP A 52 -17.58 10.05 9.70
CA ASP A 52 -18.01 10.71 10.93
C ASP A 52 -17.14 10.25 12.12
N ALA A 53 -16.28 11.16 12.59
CA ALA A 53 -15.39 10.91 13.72
C ALA A 53 -16.15 10.67 15.03
N GLY A 54 -17.30 11.33 15.24
CA GLY A 54 -18.12 11.15 16.43
C GLY A 54 -18.80 9.78 16.44
N LEU A 55 -19.35 9.37 15.29
CA LEU A 55 -19.90 8.02 15.11
C LEU A 55 -18.80 6.95 15.26
N SER A 56 -17.63 7.17 14.65
CA SER A 56 -16.48 6.29 14.80
C SER A 56 -16.09 6.11 16.27
N HIS A 57 -16.00 7.21 17.03
CA HIS A 57 -15.71 7.15 18.46
C HIS A 57 -16.79 6.38 19.23
N ALA A 58 -18.07 6.68 18.99
CA ALA A 58 -19.19 6.03 19.67
C ALA A 58 -19.22 4.51 19.44
N VAL A 59 -18.82 4.04 18.25
CA VAL A 59 -18.84 2.61 17.90
C VAL A 59 -17.56 1.89 18.31
N THR A 60 -16.39 2.52 18.15
CA THR A 60 -15.09 1.86 18.35
C THR A 60 -14.46 2.14 19.72
N GLY A 61 -14.92 3.17 20.43
CA GLY A 61 -14.30 3.69 21.65
C GLY A 61 -12.93 4.34 21.43
N ARG A 62 -12.45 4.46 20.20
CA ARG A 62 -11.12 5.04 19.88
C ARG A 62 -11.19 6.54 19.72
N GLY A 63 -10.11 7.24 20.08
CA GLY A 63 -10.01 8.69 19.93
C GLY A 63 -9.77 9.13 18.48
N GLU A 64 -9.16 8.25 17.68
CA GLU A 64 -8.91 8.48 16.27
C GLU A 64 -10.07 7.98 15.39
N PRO A 65 -10.37 8.67 14.27
CA PRO A 65 -11.31 8.17 13.27
C PRO A 65 -10.87 6.83 12.66
N MET A 66 -11.84 5.98 12.35
CA MET A 66 -11.58 4.71 11.69
C MET A 66 -11.08 4.95 10.25
N ALA A 67 -9.98 4.30 9.88
CA ALA A 67 -9.51 4.31 8.50
C ALA A 67 -10.51 3.59 7.58
N HIS A 68 -10.79 4.17 6.40
CA HIS A 68 -11.62 3.49 5.41
C HIS A 68 -10.95 2.17 4.97
N PRO A 69 -11.66 1.03 4.94
CA PRO A 69 -11.05 -0.26 4.65
C PRO A 69 -10.38 -0.31 3.27
N ASN A 70 -10.96 0.30 2.23
CA ASN A 70 -10.32 0.33 0.91
C ASN A 70 -9.06 1.20 0.89
N LEU A 71 -8.97 2.26 1.71
CA LEU A 71 -7.72 3.03 1.83
C LEU A 71 -6.60 2.14 2.40
N VAL A 72 -6.92 1.31 3.39
CA VAL A 72 -5.96 0.35 3.96
C VAL A 72 -5.54 -0.67 2.90
N CYS A 73 -6.48 -1.18 2.11
CA CYS A 73 -6.19 -2.10 1.01
C CYS A 73 -5.32 -1.45 -0.06
N ASP A 74 -5.65 -0.25 -0.52
CA ASP A 74 -4.92 0.47 -1.56
C ASP A 74 -3.47 0.73 -1.15
N VAL A 75 -3.24 1.15 0.09
CA VAL A 75 -1.89 1.33 0.64
C VAL A 75 -1.16 -0.01 0.71
N SER A 76 -1.80 -1.06 1.24
CA SER A 76 -1.17 -2.38 1.36
C SER A 76 -0.80 -2.97 -0.01
N ILE A 77 -1.70 -2.87 -0.98
CA ILE A 77 -1.49 -3.32 -2.36
C ILE A 77 -0.36 -2.50 -2.98
N GLY A 78 -0.41 -1.18 -2.90
CA GLY A 78 0.65 -0.28 -3.37
C GLY A 78 2.02 -0.64 -2.82
N GLN A 79 2.13 -0.88 -1.51
CA GLN A 79 3.37 -1.29 -0.86
C GLN A 79 3.85 -2.68 -1.33
N SER A 80 2.93 -3.58 -1.65
CA SER A 80 3.23 -4.93 -2.17
C SER A 80 3.56 -4.98 -3.67
N THR A 81 3.65 -3.84 -4.36
CA THR A 81 3.89 -3.83 -5.81
C THR A 81 5.36 -3.99 -6.22
N GLU A 82 6.32 -3.86 -5.30
CA GLU A 82 7.75 -4.04 -5.58
C GLU A 82 8.06 -5.34 -6.35
N PRO A 83 7.56 -6.52 -5.94
CA PRO A 83 7.83 -7.77 -6.65
C PRO A 83 7.13 -7.83 -8.02
N THR A 84 6.11 -6.99 -8.23
CA THR A 84 5.32 -6.92 -9.47
C THR A 84 5.74 -5.77 -10.40
N PHE A 85 6.84 -5.07 -10.09
CA PHE A 85 7.33 -3.90 -10.85
C PHE A 85 7.43 -4.17 -12.36
N ARG A 86 7.88 -5.37 -12.74
CA ARG A 86 7.73 -5.88 -14.10
C ARG A 86 6.33 -6.47 -14.22
N VAL A 87 5.44 -5.75 -14.89
CA VAL A 87 4.01 -6.09 -15.04
C VAL A 87 3.83 -7.57 -15.41
N ARG A 88 3.38 -8.38 -14.45
CA ARG A 88 2.89 -9.78 -14.55
C ARG A 88 3.93 -10.80 -15.04
N GLY A 89 4.13 -11.93 -14.37
CA GLY A 89 3.06 -12.90 -14.08
C GLY A 89 2.41 -13.49 -15.35
N ASN A 90 2.84 -13.10 -16.55
CA ASN A 90 2.39 -13.65 -17.82
C ASN A 90 3.59 -13.83 -18.76
N LEU A 91 4.27 -14.97 -18.61
CA LEU A 91 4.92 -15.72 -19.70
C LEU A 91 6.10 -15.10 -20.46
N PHE A 92 6.68 -13.99 -20.02
CA PHE A 92 7.97 -13.58 -20.59
C PHE A 92 9.11 -14.29 -19.86
N TYR A 93 9.51 -15.42 -20.42
CA TYR A 93 10.84 -15.98 -20.23
C TYR A 93 11.88 -15.03 -20.86
N ARG A 94 13.12 -15.12 -20.38
CA ARG A 94 14.27 -14.47 -21.05
C ARG A 94 14.55 -15.07 -22.41
#